data_AF-A0A966QG94-F1
#
_entry.id   AF-A0A966QG94-F1
#
_cell.length_a   1.000
_cell.length_b   1.000
_cell.length_c   1.000
_cell.angle_alpha   90.00
_cell.angle_beta   90.00
_cell.angle_gamma   90.00
#
_symmetry.space_group_name_H-M   'P 1'
#
loop_
_entity.id
_entity.type
_entity.pdbx_description
1 polymer ?
#
loop_
_entity_poly.entity_id
_entity_poly.type
_entity_poly.pdbx_seq_one_letter_code
_entity_poly.pdbx_strand_id
1 'polypeptide(L)'
;LSTVVNHTPRPWLGAGFALASGAPTSSDPTSRPALAWLQCLAPRLSAVPAPPAPALPAPAAPALIQSWIQPAIQPVRHQLLMPCRRRGARHFDVIVYGDEPAGLMTALELHRTLRQLAGIPLGGTIARSGLSYLDRNQVPQDMAGLLPPFAPSSDLYQRFLRLTGVQDIAVDPRRASRAFVAALKREGIPVYPRAVLVGAAKEGERLCVLQSRRFGSLGADLFIDASLGAGLAHRAGVAFLPGLGPRGLSRESIALGWIFEVQGLSLRTFQALEEQLTHRLLDRHDPEAQRWFSTWQRQASAGPPPVVQLLDEQGRVRVAFSTTSDSADQRSPVLSMAFHGEEEIPLGLVRGSALLDRANIAILSDRLSFNALLFRNTAAQNRQVLAAGVRPLPQ
;
A
#
# COMPACT_ATOMS: atom_id res chain seq x y z
N LEU A 1 1.50 -11.83 -39.97
CA LEU A 1 2.12 -10.58 -40.47
C LEU A 1 2.27 -9.64 -39.27
N SER A 2 2.97 -10.02 -38.20
CA SER A 2 4.42 -10.23 -38.06
C SER A 2 5.21 -8.94 -38.20
N THR A 3 5.38 -8.20 -37.09
CA THR A 3 6.58 -7.39 -36.85
C THR A 3 6.87 -7.36 -35.36
N VAL A 4 7.96 -8.04 -35.01
CA VAL A 4 8.61 -8.10 -33.70
C VAL A 4 9.57 -6.92 -33.65
N VAL A 5 9.48 -6.06 -32.64
CA VAL A 5 10.54 -5.11 -32.29
C VAL A 5 11.10 -5.52 -30.94
N ASN A 6 12.26 -6.18 -31.01
CA ASN A 6 13.13 -6.49 -29.89
C ASN A 6 13.74 -5.20 -29.37
N HIS A 7 13.50 -4.88 -28.09
CA HIS A 7 14.42 -4.05 -27.32
C HIS A 7 15.12 -4.93 -26.29
N THR A 8 16.32 -5.39 -26.66
CA THR A 8 17.34 -5.87 -25.74
C THR A 8 17.87 -4.71 -24.90
N PRO A 9 17.84 -4.76 -23.56
CA PRO A 9 18.66 -3.88 -22.74
C PRO A 9 20.12 -4.34 -22.82
N ARG A 10 21.03 -3.38 -23.05
CA ARG A 10 22.48 -3.57 -23.06
C ARG A 10 22.97 -4.09 -21.70
N PRO A 11 23.96 -5.00 -21.68
CA PRO A 11 24.59 -5.47 -20.45
C PRO A 11 25.46 -4.38 -19.81
N TRP A 12 25.35 -4.22 -18.50
CA TRP A 12 26.37 -3.60 -17.67
C TRP A 12 27.59 -4.53 -17.60
N LEU A 13 28.58 -4.29 -18.45
CA LEU A 13 29.98 -4.69 -18.24
C LEU A 13 30.59 -3.57 -17.38
N GLY A 14 31.21 -3.81 -16.23
CA GLY A 14 32.31 -4.75 -16.02
C GLY A 14 33.60 -3.94 -15.97
N ALA A 15 33.94 -3.39 -14.81
CA ALA A 15 35.28 -2.90 -14.51
C ALA A 15 35.71 -3.54 -13.19
N GLY A 16 36.49 -4.61 -13.30
CA GLY A 16 37.17 -5.23 -12.17
C GLY A 16 38.29 -4.33 -11.67
N PHE A 17 38.51 -4.33 -10.36
CA PHE A 17 39.78 -3.91 -9.81
C PHE A 17 40.32 -4.98 -8.85
N ALA A 18 41.55 -5.36 -9.16
CA ALA A 18 42.33 -6.36 -8.46
C ALA A 18 42.74 -5.89 -7.06
N LEU A 19 42.74 -6.84 -6.13
CA LEU A 19 43.36 -6.72 -4.82
C LEU A 19 44.88 -6.56 -4.99
N ALA A 20 45.40 -5.39 -4.65
CA ALA A 20 46.82 -5.18 -4.42
C ALA A 20 47.03 -4.96 -2.92
N SER A 21 47.60 -5.98 -2.28
CA SER A 21 48.16 -5.94 -0.94
C SER A 21 49.35 -4.98 -0.89
N GLY A 22 49.27 -3.96 -0.03
CA GLY A 22 50.38 -3.07 0.27
C GLY A 22 50.12 -2.32 1.57
N ALA A 23 50.71 -2.80 2.67
CA ALA A 23 50.85 -2.00 3.88
C ALA A 23 51.78 -0.80 3.60
N PRO A 24 51.53 0.34 4.24
CA PRO A 24 52.56 0.81 5.14
C PRO A 24 52.03 1.34 6.48
N THR A 25 52.86 1.07 7.47
CA THR A 25 52.92 1.66 8.79
C THR A 25 53.11 3.18 8.74
N SER A 26 52.29 3.96 9.46
CA SER A 26 52.77 5.08 10.25
C SER A 26 51.69 5.63 11.18
N SER A 27 52.08 5.72 12.44
CA SER A 27 51.44 6.41 13.55
C SER A 27 51.38 7.93 13.35
N ASP A 28 50.20 8.53 13.52
CA ASP A 28 50.11 9.86 14.14
C ASP A 28 48.72 10.07 14.79
N PRO A 29 48.60 10.46 16.07
CA PRO A 29 47.34 10.58 16.78
C PRO A 29 47.01 12.05 17.05
N THR A 30 46.25 12.74 16.20
CA THR A 30 45.63 14.01 16.61
C THR A 30 44.34 14.34 15.84
N SER A 31 43.38 14.90 16.59
CA SER A 31 42.19 15.65 16.17
C SER A 31 40.87 14.91 15.84
N ARG A 32 40.19 14.50 16.92
CA ARG A 32 38.72 14.50 17.02
C ARG A 32 38.24 15.95 17.26
N PRO A 33 37.16 16.41 16.59
CA PRO A 33 36.10 17.05 17.37
C PRO A 33 34.70 16.75 16.78
N ALA A 34 34.05 15.69 17.26
CA ALA A 34 32.63 15.45 17.01
C ALA A 34 31.82 15.18 18.31
N LEU A 35 32.44 15.39 19.48
CA LEU A 35 31.89 15.02 20.78
C LEU A 35 31.69 16.20 21.74
N ALA A 36 31.75 17.44 21.24
CA ALA A 36 31.65 18.65 22.07
C ALA A 36 30.24 19.28 22.14
N TRP A 37 29.24 18.74 21.42
CA TRP A 37 27.88 19.32 21.41
C TRP A 37 26.87 18.63 22.33
N LEU A 38 27.19 17.45 22.89
CA LEU A 38 26.25 16.66 23.71
C LEU A 38 26.36 16.91 25.23
N GLN A 39 27.24 17.80 25.70
CA GLN A 39 27.51 18.01 27.14
C GLN A 39 26.97 19.32 27.74
N CYS A 40 26.17 20.12 27.01
CA CYS A 40 25.67 21.41 27.51
C CYS A 40 24.19 21.45 27.96
N LEU A 41 23.50 20.31 28.12
CA LEU A 41 22.09 20.29 28.58
C LEU A 41 21.80 19.28 29.70
N ALA A 42 22.68 19.20 30.69
CA ALA A 42 22.33 18.73 32.04
C ALA A 42 23.29 19.42 33.03
N PRO A 43 22.80 20.17 34.04
CA PRO A 43 22.08 19.53 35.13
C PRO A 43 20.97 20.37 35.80
N ARG A 44 20.09 19.65 36.52
CA ARG A 44 19.29 20.01 37.73
C ARG A 44 17.82 19.68 37.58
N LEU A 45 17.46 18.42 37.81
CA LEU A 45 16.18 18.08 38.43
C LEU A 45 16.42 16.99 39.47
N SER A 46 16.61 17.44 40.71
CA SER A 46 16.40 16.61 41.89
C SER A 46 14.93 16.19 41.94
N ALA A 47 14.70 14.96 42.34
CA ALA A 47 13.37 14.36 42.48
C ALA A 47 12.45 15.20 43.36
N VAL A 48 11.40 15.75 42.75
CA VAL A 48 10.18 16.19 43.44
C VAL A 48 9.12 15.14 43.13
N PRO A 49 8.47 14.51 44.14
CA PRO A 49 7.39 13.57 43.87
C PRO A 49 6.23 14.31 43.20
N ALA A 50 5.78 13.79 42.06
CA ALA A 50 4.65 14.34 41.32
C ALA A 50 3.37 14.24 42.17
N PRO A 51 2.54 15.30 42.26
CA PRO A 51 1.22 15.19 42.84
C PRO A 51 0.35 14.24 41.99
N PRO A 52 -0.62 13.53 42.59
CA PRO A 52 -1.52 12.66 41.85
C PRO A 52 -2.27 13.46 40.79
N ALA A 53 -2.27 12.96 39.55
CA ALA A 53 -2.98 13.59 38.45
C ALA A 53 -4.48 13.69 38.78
N PRO A 54 -5.13 14.85 38.58
CA PRO A 54 -6.58 14.92 38.69
C PRO A 54 -7.20 14.03 37.62
N ALA A 55 -8.18 13.22 38.00
CA ALA A 55 -8.96 12.42 37.07
C ALA A 55 -9.59 13.35 36.03
N LEU A 56 -9.11 13.26 34.79
CA LEU A 56 -9.75 13.95 33.68
C LEU A 56 -11.16 13.36 33.50
N PRO A 57 -12.22 14.17 33.47
CA PRO A 57 -13.54 13.67 33.10
C PRO A 57 -13.45 13.10 31.69
N ALA A 58 -14.06 11.93 31.49
CA ALA A 58 -14.18 11.31 30.17
C ALA A 58 -14.68 12.37 29.17
N PRO A 59 -14.04 12.53 27.99
CA PRO A 59 -14.54 13.47 27.01
C PRO A 59 -15.95 13.03 26.63
N ALA A 60 -16.94 13.85 26.98
CA ALA A 60 -18.28 13.70 26.46
C ALA A 60 -18.15 13.78 24.94
N ALA A 61 -18.41 12.66 24.25
CA ALA A 61 -18.49 12.66 22.80
C ALA A 61 -19.48 13.78 22.40
N PRO A 62 -19.09 14.74 21.56
CA PRO A 62 -20.02 15.77 21.11
C PRO A 62 -21.25 15.06 20.53
N ALA A 63 -22.45 15.41 21.01
CA ALA A 63 -23.72 14.87 20.52
C ALA A 63 -23.87 14.97 18.97
N LEU A 64 -23.02 15.77 18.33
CA LEU A 64 -22.83 15.89 16.89
C LEU A 64 -22.20 14.67 16.20
N ILE A 65 -21.65 13.65 16.87
CA ILE A 65 -21.16 12.43 16.18
C ILE A 65 -22.27 11.37 16.11
N GLN A 66 -23.16 11.30 17.12
CA GLN A 66 -24.27 10.33 17.13
C GLN A 66 -25.32 10.59 16.04
N SER A 67 -25.51 11.84 15.61
CA SER A 67 -26.44 12.17 14.52
C SER A 67 -25.95 11.79 13.12
N TRP A 68 -24.68 11.42 12.95
CA TRP A 68 -24.08 11.02 11.66
C TRP A 68 -23.97 9.50 11.51
N ILE A 69 -24.11 8.75 12.61
CA ILE A 69 -24.04 7.29 12.66
C ILE A 69 -25.44 6.65 12.76
N GLN A 70 -26.51 7.43 12.64
CA GLN A 70 -27.79 6.90 12.17
C GLN A 70 -27.92 7.15 10.66
N PRO A 71 -27.45 6.24 9.78
CA PRO A 71 -28.33 5.96 8.67
C PRO A 71 -29.66 5.55 9.31
N ALA A 72 -30.75 6.04 8.77
CA ALA A 72 -32.00 5.29 8.85
C ALA A 72 -31.72 3.92 8.22
N ILE A 73 -31.15 2.99 9.00
CA ILE A 73 -31.34 1.57 8.83
C ILE A 73 -32.80 1.38 9.21
N GLN A 74 -33.68 1.85 8.33
CA GLN A 74 -34.97 1.22 8.20
C GLN A 74 -34.63 -0.27 8.09
N PRO A 75 -35.18 -1.14 8.96
CA PRO A 75 -35.04 -2.55 8.74
C PRO A 75 -35.43 -2.75 7.29
N VAL A 76 -34.49 -3.22 6.46
CA VAL A 76 -34.79 -3.63 5.10
C VAL A 76 -35.92 -4.62 5.31
N ARG A 77 -37.16 -4.17 5.10
CA ARG A 77 -38.31 -5.06 5.16
C ARG A 77 -37.88 -6.20 4.29
N HIS A 78 -37.93 -7.41 4.84
CA HIS A 78 -37.73 -8.65 4.09
C HIS A 78 -38.79 -8.69 2.98
N GLN A 79 -38.63 -7.84 1.96
CA GLN A 79 -39.00 -8.18 0.60
C GLN A 79 -38.15 -9.39 0.35
N LEU A 80 -38.72 -10.55 0.66
CA LEU A 80 -38.37 -11.81 0.02
C LEU A 80 -37.93 -11.45 -1.38
N LEU A 81 -36.66 -11.72 -1.68
CA LEU A 81 -36.00 -11.38 -2.94
C LEU A 81 -36.81 -12.01 -4.08
N MET A 82 -37.88 -11.34 -4.51
CA MET A 82 -38.72 -11.79 -5.62
C MET A 82 -37.82 -11.88 -6.83
N PRO A 83 -37.69 -13.03 -7.50
CA PRO A 83 -36.75 -13.16 -8.62
C PRO A 83 -36.99 -12.06 -9.64
N CYS A 84 -35.91 -11.48 -10.18
CA CYS A 84 -36.02 -10.52 -11.27
C CYS A 84 -36.79 -11.16 -12.44
N ARG A 85 -37.68 -10.40 -13.10
CA ARG A 85 -38.35 -10.91 -14.31
C ARG A 85 -37.33 -11.06 -15.44
N ARG A 86 -36.36 -10.15 -15.52
CA ARG A 86 -35.19 -10.19 -16.40
C ARG A 86 -34.11 -11.08 -15.80
N ARG A 87 -33.86 -12.23 -16.44
CA ARG A 87 -32.84 -13.21 -16.00
C ARG A 87 -31.50 -13.13 -16.74
N GLY A 88 -31.38 -12.27 -17.75
CA GLY A 88 -30.24 -12.28 -18.66
C GLY A 88 -30.15 -13.57 -19.49
N ALA A 89 -29.14 -13.67 -20.35
CA ALA A 89 -28.93 -14.86 -21.18
C ALA A 89 -28.36 -16.04 -20.38
N ARG A 90 -27.64 -15.73 -19.30
CA ARG A 90 -27.19 -16.68 -18.28
C ARG A 90 -27.60 -16.13 -16.93
N HIS A 91 -28.17 -16.97 -16.07
CA HIS A 91 -28.67 -16.58 -14.76
C HIS A 91 -27.94 -17.34 -13.65
N PHE A 92 -27.70 -16.67 -12.54
CA PHE A 92 -27.01 -17.19 -11.37
C PHE A 92 -27.73 -16.78 -10.08
N ASP A 93 -27.45 -17.46 -8.97
CA ASP A 93 -28.05 -17.06 -7.69
C ASP A 93 -27.40 -15.77 -7.17
N VAL A 94 -26.07 -15.69 -7.25
CA VAL A 94 -25.30 -14.50 -6.87
C VAL A 94 -24.23 -14.23 -7.91
N ILE A 95 -23.98 -12.95 -8.19
CA ILE A 95 -22.80 -12.45 -8.91
C ILE A 95 -21.98 -11.58 -7.97
N VAL A 96 -20.69 -11.90 -7.78
CA VAL A 96 -19.74 -11.12 -6.97
C VAL A 96 -18.79 -10.32 -7.86
N TYR A 97 -19.09 -9.06 -8.14
CA TYR A 97 -18.28 -8.17 -8.97
C TYR A 97 -17.03 -7.66 -8.24
N GLY A 98 -15.90 -8.33 -8.42
CA GLY A 98 -14.59 -7.91 -7.91
C GLY A 98 -13.65 -9.11 -7.72
N ASP A 99 -12.42 -9.01 -8.20
CA ASP A 99 -11.35 -10.01 -8.05
C ASP A 99 -10.24 -9.60 -7.06
N GLU A 100 -10.57 -8.68 -6.15
CA GLU A 100 -9.83 -8.46 -4.91
C GLU A 100 -10.06 -9.56 -3.87
N PRO A 101 -9.18 -9.71 -2.86
CA PRO A 101 -9.39 -10.63 -1.74
C PRO A 101 -10.78 -10.51 -1.12
N ALA A 102 -11.33 -9.30 -1.00
CA ALA A 102 -12.71 -9.14 -0.52
C ALA A 102 -13.71 -9.91 -1.39
N GLY A 103 -13.73 -9.69 -2.71
CA GLY A 103 -14.64 -10.38 -3.63
C GLY A 103 -14.37 -11.89 -3.75
N LEU A 104 -13.09 -12.27 -3.82
CA LEU A 104 -12.69 -13.68 -3.92
C LEU A 104 -13.05 -14.46 -2.64
N MET A 105 -12.79 -13.90 -1.47
CA MET A 105 -13.17 -14.51 -0.20
C MET A 105 -14.70 -14.54 -0.04
N THR A 106 -15.42 -13.48 -0.43
CA THR A 106 -16.89 -13.50 -0.43
C THR A 106 -17.45 -14.61 -1.32
N ALA A 107 -16.91 -14.81 -2.53
CA ALA A 107 -17.35 -15.89 -3.42
C ALA A 107 -17.13 -17.27 -2.78
N LEU A 108 -15.96 -17.50 -2.17
CA LEU A 108 -15.63 -18.75 -1.48
C LEU A 108 -16.55 -18.99 -0.27
N GLU A 109 -16.82 -17.97 0.54
CA GLU A 109 -17.68 -18.10 1.72
C GLU A 109 -19.14 -18.34 1.37
N LEU A 110 -19.65 -17.62 0.36
CA LEU A 110 -21.01 -17.84 -0.10
C LEU A 110 -21.16 -19.27 -0.62
N HIS A 111 -20.16 -19.85 -1.31
CA HIS A 111 -20.30 -21.18 -1.92
C HIS A 111 -20.49 -22.29 -0.88
N ARG A 112 -19.91 -22.09 0.30
CA ARG A 112 -20.11 -23.01 1.43
C ARG A 112 -21.55 -22.99 1.94
N THR A 113 -22.25 -21.87 1.77
CA THR A 113 -23.60 -21.64 2.30
C THR A 113 -24.68 -21.83 1.23
N LEU A 114 -24.37 -21.53 -0.04
CA LEU A 114 -25.28 -21.54 -1.18
C LEU A 114 -24.73 -22.52 -2.24
N ARG A 115 -25.41 -23.66 -2.43
CA ARG A 115 -24.95 -24.78 -3.28
C ARG A 115 -24.88 -24.46 -4.78
N GLN A 116 -25.51 -23.37 -5.23
CA GLN A 116 -25.39 -22.86 -6.59
C GLN A 116 -24.91 -21.41 -6.52
N LEU A 117 -23.72 -21.14 -7.03
CA LEU A 117 -23.18 -19.78 -7.12
C LEU A 117 -22.40 -19.63 -8.41
N ALA A 118 -22.49 -18.44 -8.98
CA ALA A 118 -21.40 -17.93 -9.80
C ALA A 118 -20.77 -16.73 -9.11
N GLY A 119 -19.77 -16.99 -8.28
CA GLY A 119 -18.79 -15.96 -8.00
C GLY A 119 -18.13 -15.57 -9.32
N ILE A 120 -18.50 -14.41 -9.87
CA ILE A 120 -17.87 -13.84 -11.07
C ILE A 120 -16.86 -12.79 -10.59
N PRO A 121 -15.66 -13.15 -10.09
CA PRO A 121 -14.71 -12.13 -9.71
C PRO A 121 -14.31 -11.37 -11.00
N LEU A 122 -14.68 -10.09 -11.04
CA LEU A 122 -14.48 -9.17 -12.15
C LEU A 122 -13.62 -7.99 -11.68
N GLY A 123 -12.35 -7.96 -12.09
CA GLY A 123 -11.49 -6.78 -11.90
C GLY A 123 -10.81 -6.71 -10.53
N GLY A 124 -9.52 -6.41 -10.45
CA GLY A 124 -8.80 -6.44 -9.17
C GLY A 124 -7.27 -6.43 -9.26
N THR A 125 -6.79 -5.46 -8.51
CA THR A 125 -5.52 -4.86 -8.11
C THR A 125 -4.62 -5.69 -7.15
N ILE A 126 -5.02 -6.51 -6.16
CA ILE A 126 -3.96 -7.23 -5.38
C ILE A 126 -3.11 -8.16 -6.26
N ALA A 127 -3.72 -8.82 -7.26
CA ALA A 127 -2.98 -9.60 -8.25
C ALA A 127 -2.39 -8.77 -9.41
N ARG A 128 -2.82 -7.52 -9.63
CA ARG A 128 -2.46 -6.71 -10.82
C ARG A 128 -1.64 -5.45 -10.54
N SER A 129 -1.89 -4.74 -9.46
CA SER A 129 -1.12 -3.56 -9.04
C SER A 129 0.07 -3.90 -8.15
N GLY A 130 0.26 -5.17 -7.80
CA GLY A 130 1.49 -5.64 -7.15
C GLY A 130 1.60 -5.31 -5.67
N LEU A 131 0.51 -4.93 -5.00
CA LEU A 131 0.55 -4.63 -3.57
C LEU A 131 0.91 -5.89 -2.77
N SER A 132 2.09 -5.81 -2.16
CA SER A 132 2.68 -6.93 -1.43
C SER A 132 2.76 -6.69 0.07
N TYR A 133 2.53 -5.46 0.55
CA TYR A 133 2.57 -5.12 1.97
C TYR A 133 1.16 -4.96 2.51
N LEU A 134 0.79 -5.75 3.52
CA LEU A 134 -0.48 -5.61 4.23
C LEU A 134 -0.31 -4.69 5.44
N ASP A 135 -1.03 -3.58 5.47
CA ASP A 135 -1.08 -2.73 6.65
C ASP A 135 -1.68 -3.52 7.83
N ARG A 136 -0.84 -3.83 8.81
CA ARG A 136 -1.24 -4.44 10.08
C ARG A 136 -0.99 -3.43 11.20
N ASN A 137 -1.75 -3.57 12.28
CA ASN A 137 -1.39 -2.94 13.54
C ASN A 137 -0.07 -3.55 14.02
N GLN A 138 1.03 -2.94 13.62
CA GLN A 138 2.35 -3.29 14.12
C GLN A 138 2.51 -2.64 15.47
N VAL A 139 2.57 -3.47 16.50
CA VAL A 139 2.89 -3.05 17.84
C VAL A 139 4.28 -3.58 18.11
N PRO A 140 5.28 -2.71 18.31
CA PRO A 140 6.60 -3.12 18.75
C PRO A 140 6.49 -4.08 19.93
N GLN A 141 7.31 -5.14 19.95
CA GLN A 141 7.17 -6.23 20.92
C GLN A 141 7.29 -5.76 22.37
N ASP A 142 8.10 -4.73 22.61
CA ASP A 142 8.27 -4.02 23.89
C ASP A 142 7.03 -3.22 24.31
N MET A 143 6.17 -2.84 23.37
CA MET A 143 4.89 -2.17 23.64
C MET A 143 3.71 -3.14 23.73
N ALA A 144 3.83 -4.37 23.22
CA ALA A 144 2.73 -5.32 23.14
C ALA A 144 2.13 -5.68 24.52
N GLY A 145 2.96 -5.72 25.57
CA GLY A 145 2.53 -5.96 26.95
C GLY A 145 1.95 -4.74 27.67
N LEU A 146 2.09 -3.54 27.10
CA LEU A 146 1.59 -2.28 27.67
C LEU A 146 0.21 -1.88 27.14
N LEU A 147 -0.23 -2.51 26.05
CA LEU A 147 -1.50 -2.21 25.40
C LEU A 147 -2.58 -3.22 25.83
N PRO A 148 -3.85 -2.80 25.90
CA PRO A 148 -4.96 -3.73 26.06
C PRO A 148 -4.92 -4.82 24.98
N PRO A 149 -5.44 -6.03 25.26
CA PRO A 149 -5.48 -7.10 24.28
C PRO A 149 -6.14 -6.61 22.98
N PHE A 150 -5.43 -6.74 21.86
CA PHE A 150 -6.00 -6.46 20.55
C PHE A 150 -7.15 -7.42 20.27
N ALA A 151 -8.18 -6.93 19.59
CA ALA A 151 -9.21 -7.81 19.07
C ALA A 151 -8.56 -8.90 18.19
N PRO A 152 -9.00 -10.17 18.32
CA PRO A 152 -8.49 -11.22 17.47
C PRO A 152 -8.78 -10.88 16.01
N SER A 153 -7.86 -11.27 15.12
CA SER A 153 -8.12 -11.18 13.69
C SER A 153 -9.37 -11.99 13.33
N SER A 154 -10.16 -11.51 12.36
CA SER A 154 -11.33 -12.24 11.91
C SER A 154 -10.96 -13.59 11.26
N ASP A 155 -11.83 -14.59 11.40
CA ASP A 155 -11.64 -15.91 10.78
C ASP A 155 -11.51 -15.84 9.26
N LEU A 156 -12.18 -14.88 8.63
CA LEU A 156 -12.09 -14.64 7.19
C LEU A 156 -10.68 -14.20 6.79
N TYR A 157 -10.11 -13.24 7.54
CA TYR A 157 -8.75 -12.77 7.32
C TYR A 157 -7.73 -13.89 7.55
N GLN A 158 -7.89 -14.66 8.63
CA GLN A 158 -7.03 -15.80 8.93
C GLN A 158 -7.08 -16.88 7.84
N ARG A 159 -8.24 -17.13 7.24
CA ARG A 159 -8.38 -18.01 6.07
C ARG A 159 -7.70 -17.45 4.83
N PHE A 160 -7.79 -16.14 4.60
CA PHE A 160 -7.08 -15.46 3.51
C PHE A 160 -5.56 -15.63 3.64
N LEU A 161 -4.99 -15.40 4.83
CA LEU A 161 -3.55 -15.58 5.06
C LEU A 161 -3.12 -17.02 4.79
N ARG A 162 -3.85 -18.01 5.32
CA ARG A 162 -3.56 -19.44 5.07
C ARG A 162 -3.67 -19.80 3.59
N LEU A 163 -4.70 -19.31 2.91
CA LEU A 163 -4.91 -19.59 1.48
C LEU A 163 -3.76 -19.03 0.63
N THR A 164 -3.33 -17.81 0.93
CA THR A 164 -2.28 -17.11 0.16
C THR A 164 -0.87 -17.47 0.61
N GLY A 165 -0.73 -18.13 1.76
CA GLY A 165 0.55 -18.54 2.35
C GLY A 165 1.36 -17.38 2.91
N VAL A 166 0.66 -16.33 3.38
CA VAL A 166 1.24 -15.18 4.07
C VAL A 166 1.54 -15.58 5.52
N GLN A 167 2.72 -15.21 6.01
CA GLN A 167 3.10 -15.47 7.39
C GLN A 167 2.68 -14.33 8.29
N ASP A 168 3.24 -13.14 8.04
CA ASP A 168 2.93 -11.96 8.83
C ASP A 168 2.31 -10.87 7.96
N ILE A 169 3.06 -10.28 7.04
CA ILE A 169 2.66 -9.05 6.34
C ILE A 169 2.77 -9.18 4.83
N ALA A 170 3.80 -9.87 4.34
CA ALA A 170 4.09 -9.87 2.91
C ALA A 170 3.24 -10.88 2.15
N VAL A 171 2.45 -10.35 1.22
CA VAL A 171 1.71 -11.12 0.22
C VAL A 171 2.53 -11.13 -1.06
N ASP A 172 2.89 -12.30 -1.57
CA ASP A 172 3.33 -12.40 -2.97
C ASP A 172 2.10 -12.37 -3.88
N PRO A 173 1.88 -11.30 -4.68
CA PRO A 173 0.72 -11.16 -5.56
C PRO A 173 0.56 -12.35 -6.51
N ARG A 174 1.68 -12.89 -7.00
CA ARG A 174 1.70 -13.99 -7.97
C ARG A 174 1.25 -15.28 -7.30
N ARG A 175 1.74 -15.54 -6.08
CA ARG A 175 1.34 -16.71 -5.29
C ARG A 175 -0.12 -16.62 -4.85
N ALA A 176 -0.53 -15.46 -4.34
CA ALA A 176 -1.92 -15.21 -3.93
C ALA A 176 -2.89 -15.42 -5.09
N SER A 177 -2.60 -14.85 -6.27
CA SER A 177 -3.41 -15.04 -7.47
C SER A 177 -3.56 -16.51 -7.86
N ARG A 178 -2.45 -17.27 -7.88
CA ARG A 178 -2.51 -18.72 -8.16
C ARG A 178 -3.34 -19.48 -7.12
N ALA A 179 -3.18 -19.15 -5.84
CA ALA A 179 -3.91 -19.80 -4.76
C ALA A 179 -5.42 -19.56 -4.86
N PHE A 180 -5.84 -18.33 -5.16
CA PHE A 180 -7.25 -18.01 -5.39
C PHE A 180 -7.81 -18.71 -6.62
N VAL A 181 -7.09 -18.71 -7.75
CA VAL A 181 -7.51 -19.44 -8.95
C VAL A 181 -7.69 -20.92 -8.66
N ALA A 182 -6.75 -21.53 -7.92
CA ALA A 182 -6.84 -22.92 -7.52
C ALA A 182 -8.04 -23.18 -6.59
N ALA A 183 -8.27 -22.32 -5.60
CA ALA A 183 -9.40 -22.44 -4.68
C ALA A 183 -10.74 -22.33 -5.41
N LEU A 184 -10.93 -21.28 -6.23
CA LEU A 184 -12.17 -21.09 -7.00
C LEU A 184 -12.42 -22.26 -7.95
N LYS A 185 -11.38 -22.78 -8.63
CA LYS A 185 -11.49 -23.94 -9.50
C LYS A 185 -11.89 -25.21 -8.72
N ARG A 186 -11.30 -25.41 -7.54
CA ARG A 186 -11.60 -26.57 -6.68
C ARG A 186 -13.06 -26.56 -6.22
N GLU A 187 -13.58 -25.38 -5.88
CA GLU A 187 -14.98 -25.20 -5.49
C GLU A 187 -15.94 -25.11 -6.71
N GLY A 188 -15.44 -25.28 -7.95
CA GLY A 188 -16.28 -25.23 -9.16
C GLY A 188 -16.92 -23.86 -9.43
N ILE A 189 -16.40 -22.78 -8.84
CA ILE A 189 -16.95 -21.43 -8.97
C ILE A 189 -16.57 -20.84 -10.35
N PRO A 190 -17.53 -20.54 -11.24
CA PRO A 190 -17.22 -20.04 -12.59
C PRO A 190 -16.64 -18.62 -12.60
N VAL A 191 -15.39 -18.47 -13.06
CA VAL A 191 -14.72 -17.17 -13.19
C VAL A 191 -14.83 -16.62 -14.61
N TYR A 192 -15.15 -15.32 -14.74
CA TYR A 192 -15.27 -14.62 -16.03
C TYR A 192 -14.16 -13.57 -16.19
N PRO A 193 -12.94 -13.98 -16.53
CA PRO A 193 -11.80 -13.07 -16.53
C PRO A 193 -11.97 -11.97 -17.59
N ARG A 194 -11.56 -10.75 -17.22
CA ARG A 194 -11.58 -9.57 -18.11
C ARG A 194 -12.98 -9.25 -18.64
N ALA A 195 -14.05 -9.51 -17.88
CA ALA A 195 -15.37 -9.02 -18.29
C ALA A 195 -15.39 -7.50 -18.19
N VAL A 196 -15.51 -6.85 -19.34
CA VAL A 196 -15.74 -5.40 -19.41
C VAL A 196 -17.24 -5.18 -19.34
N LEU A 197 -17.72 -4.63 -18.22
CA LEU A 197 -19.11 -4.21 -18.11
C LEU A 197 -19.35 -3.00 -19.00
N VAL A 198 -20.42 -3.05 -19.78
CA VAL A 198 -20.88 -1.95 -20.65
C VAL A 198 -22.20 -1.36 -20.18
N GLY A 199 -22.94 -2.05 -19.32
CA GLY A 199 -24.17 -1.53 -18.74
C GLY A 199 -24.73 -2.44 -17.64
N ALA A 200 -25.79 -1.95 -17.00
CA ALA A 200 -26.58 -2.66 -16.02
C ALA A 200 -28.06 -2.36 -16.28
N ALA A 201 -28.94 -3.33 -16.05
CA ALA A 201 -30.38 -3.17 -16.15
C ALA A 201 -31.05 -3.44 -14.80
N LYS A 202 -31.97 -2.55 -14.44
CA LYS A 202 -32.73 -2.59 -13.20
C LYS A 202 -34.22 -2.86 -13.45
N GLU A 203 -34.90 -3.38 -12.42
CA GLU A 203 -36.36 -3.40 -12.30
C GLU A 203 -36.73 -2.58 -11.05
N GLY A 204 -37.22 -1.35 -11.27
CA GLY A 204 -37.25 -0.35 -10.20
C GLY A 204 -35.83 -0.08 -9.68
N GLU A 205 -35.62 -0.22 -8.38
CA GLU A 205 -34.30 -0.07 -7.74
C GLU A 205 -33.48 -1.34 -7.70
N ARG A 206 -34.05 -2.49 -8.10
CA ARG A 206 -33.32 -3.76 -8.06
C ARG A 206 -32.46 -3.94 -9.29
N LEU A 207 -31.17 -4.17 -9.08
CA LEU A 207 -30.27 -4.63 -10.15
C LEU A 207 -30.60 -6.08 -10.52
N CYS A 208 -30.78 -6.33 -11.82
CA CYS A 208 -31.19 -7.64 -12.32
C CYS A 208 -30.22 -8.24 -13.34
N VAL A 209 -29.60 -7.41 -14.18
CA VAL A 209 -28.75 -7.87 -15.28
C VAL A 209 -27.53 -6.98 -15.46
N LEU A 210 -26.37 -7.59 -15.68
CA LEU A 210 -25.15 -6.95 -16.16
C LEU A 210 -24.98 -7.21 -17.65
N GLN A 211 -24.58 -6.18 -18.38
CA GLN A 211 -24.16 -6.31 -19.77
C GLN A 211 -22.64 -6.33 -19.83
N SER A 212 -22.08 -7.45 -20.31
CA SER A 212 -20.67 -7.62 -20.56
C SER A 212 -20.40 -7.60 -22.07
N ARG A 213 -19.37 -6.88 -22.50
CA ARG A 213 -18.93 -6.89 -23.91
C ARG A 213 -18.57 -8.30 -24.40
N ARG A 214 -17.96 -9.12 -23.54
CA ARG A 214 -17.46 -10.45 -23.90
C ARG A 214 -18.44 -11.57 -23.60
N PHE A 215 -19.21 -11.43 -22.52
CA PHE A 215 -20.05 -12.52 -22.01
C PHE A 215 -21.56 -12.26 -22.18
N GLY A 216 -21.92 -11.16 -22.84
CA GLY A 216 -23.31 -10.78 -23.08
C GLY A 216 -24.04 -10.44 -21.79
N SER A 217 -25.30 -10.85 -21.72
CA SER A 217 -26.23 -10.53 -20.64
C SER A 217 -26.14 -11.56 -19.51
N LEU A 218 -25.72 -11.12 -18.32
CA LEU A 218 -25.54 -11.94 -17.11
C LEU A 218 -26.53 -11.48 -16.04
N GLY A 219 -27.50 -12.31 -15.67
CA GLY A 219 -28.46 -12.00 -14.60
C GLY A 219 -28.15 -12.74 -13.30
N ALA A 220 -28.63 -12.19 -12.19
CA ALA A 220 -28.62 -12.89 -10.91
C ALA A 220 -29.69 -12.42 -9.93
N ASP A 221 -29.99 -13.25 -8.94
CA ASP A 221 -30.91 -12.89 -7.85
C ASP A 221 -30.27 -11.91 -6.86
N LEU A 222 -28.95 -11.99 -6.66
CA LEU A 222 -28.17 -11.09 -5.82
C LEU A 222 -26.89 -10.61 -6.53
N PHE A 223 -26.54 -9.35 -6.32
CA PHE A 223 -25.29 -8.76 -6.79
C PHE A 223 -24.49 -8.22 -5.62
N ILE A 224 -23.19 -8.51 -5.59
CA ILE A 224 -22.26 -7.98 -4.61
C ILE A 224 -21.19 -7.19 -5.36
N ASP A 225 -21.08 -5.89 -5.11
CA ASP A 225 -19.98 -5.08 -5.60
C ASP A 225 -18.83 -5.13 -4.59
N ALA A 226 -17.78 -5.87 -4.94
CA ALA A 226 -16.53 -5.98 -4.19
C ALA A 226 -15.35 -5.35 -4.95
N SER A 227 -15.63 -4.45 -5.90
CA SER A 227 -14.59 -3.73 -6.64
C SER A 227 -14.13 -2.50 -5.86
N LEU A 228 -12.83 -2.19 -5.90
CA LEU A 228 -12.25 -1.06 -5.14
C LEU A 228 -12.93 0.29 -5.42
N GLY A 229 -13.40 0.49 -6.66
CA GLY A 229 -13.99 1.75 -7.11
C GLY A 229 -15.52 1.76 -7.13
N ALA A 230 -16.19 0.78 -6.52
CA ALA A 230 -17.65 0.62 -6.60
C ALA A 230 -18.16 0.63 -8.07
N GLY A 231 -17.41 -0.05 -8.94
CA GLY A 231 -17.59 0.00 -10.38
C GLY A 231 -18.94 -0.55 -10.83
N LEU A 232 -19.50 -1.54 -10.14
CA LEU A 232 -20.84 -2.03 -10.44
C LEU A 232 -21.90 -1.04 -9.99
N ALA A 233 -21.80 -0.52 -8.75
CA ALA A 233 -22.73 0.47 -8.23
C ALA A 233 -22.77 1.73 -9.13
N HIS A 234 -21.63 2.18 -9.63
CA HIS A 234 -21.55 3.27 -10.60
C HIS A 234 -22.31 2.96 -11.90
N ARG A 235 -22.14 1.74 -12.46
CA ARG A 235 -22.85 1.33 -13.68
C ARG A 235 -24.34 1.08 -13.46
N ALA A 236 -24.75 0.75 -12.25
CA ALA A 236 -26.15 0.64 -11.86
C ALA A 236 -26.82 2.01 -11.59
N GLY A 237 -26.07 3.11 -11.71
CA GLY A 237 -26.58 4.47 -11.49
C GLY A 237 -26.86 4.77 -10.02
N VAL A 238 -26.19 4.08 -9.10
CA VAL A 238 -26.26 4.41 -7.66
C VAL A 238 -25.68 5.81 -7.47
N ALA A 239 -26.38 6.66 -6.72
CA ALA A 239 -25.90 8.00 -6.41
C ALA A 239 -24.71 7.93 -5.45
N PHE A 240 -23.64 8.66 -5.77
CA PHE A 240 -22.46 8.80 -4.92
C PHE A 240 -22.39 10.22 -4.38
N LEU A 241 -22.02 10.35 -3.10
CA LEU A 241 -21.60 11.62 -2.56
C LEU A 241 -20.15 11.90 -3.00
N PRO A 242 -19.85 13.09 -3.55
CA PRO A 242 -18.47 13.47 -3.84
C PRO A 242 -17.70 13.74 -2.53
N GLY A 243 -16.55 13.08 -2.36
CA GLY A 243 -15.66 13.29 -1.20
C GLY A 243 -16.34 12.99 0.15
N LEU A 244 -16.14 13.87 1.14
CA LEU A 244 -16.84 13.84 2.45
C LEU A 244 -18.25 14.47 2.40
N GLY A 245 -18.88 14.48 1.22
CA GLY A 245 -20.19 15.11 1.00
C GLY A 245 -20.12 16.65 1.07
N PRO A 246 -21.06 17.33 1.76
CA PRO A 246 -21.17 18.80 1.74
C PRO A 246 -19.97 19.54 2.34
N ARG A 247 -19.08 18.85 3.05
CA ARG A 247 -17.88 19.44 3.65
C ARG A 247 -16.79 19.76 2.62
N GLY A 248 -16.86 19.14 1.43
CA GLY A 248 -15.90 19.35 0.34
C GLY A 248 -14.49 18.85 0.70
N LEU A 249 -13.92 17.99 -0.14
CA LEU A 249 -12.46 17.92 -0.23
C LEU A 249 -12.07 18.75 -1.45
N SER A 250 -10.87 19.36 -1.43
CA SER A 250 -10.28 19.85 -2.66
C SER A 250 -10.29 18.71 -3.69
N ARG A 251 -10.36 19.03 -4.99
CA ARG A 251 -10.29 18.00 -6.06
C ARG A 251 -8.96 17.22 -6.06
N GLU A 252 -8.06 17.57 -5.15
CA GLU A 252 -6.81 16.88 -4.89
C GLU A 252 -7.15 15.53 -4.27
N SER A 253 -6.86 14.47 -5.02
CA SER A 253 -7.08 13.12 -4.57
C SER A 253 -5.93 12.68 -3.68
N ILE A 254 -6.19 11.66 -2.87
CA ILE A 254 -5.17 10.73 -2.38
C ILE A 254 -4.27 10.37 -3.57
N ALA A 255 -2.96 10.54 -3.38
CA ALA A 255 -1.94 10.21 -4.37
C ALA A 255 -2.08 8.75 -4.82
N LEU A 256 -1.78 8.46 -6.09
CA LEU A 256 -1.62 7.07 -6.51
C LEU A 256 -0.24 6.61 -6.09
N GLY A 257 -0.21 5.58 -5.24
CA GLY A 257 1.00 4.85 -4.91
C GLY A 257 1.36 3.86 -6.02
N TRP A 258 2.62 3.89 -6.41
CA TRP A 258 3.26 2.93 -7.27
C TRP A 258 4.14 2.03 -6.43
N ILE A 259 4.05 0.75 -6.77
CA ILE A 259 4.74 -0.31 -6.07
C ILE A 259 5.76 -0.86 -7.04
N PHE A 260 7.03 -0.79 -6.65
CA PHE A 260 8.11 -1.32 -7.45
C PHE A 260 8.76 -2.49 -6.75
N GLU A 261 9.19 -3.48 -7.54
CA GLU A 261 9.88 -4.67 -7.05
C GLU A 261 11.33 -4.65 -7.54
N VAL A 262 12.28 -4.94 -6.66
CA VAL A 262 13.69 -5.11 -7.03
C VAL A 262 14.07 -6.58 -6.88
N GLN A 263 14.25 -7.25 -8.02
CA GLN A 263 14.61 -8.66 -8.11
C GLN A 263 16.05 -8.89 -7.63
N GLY A 264 16.28 -9.99 -6.90
CA GLY A 264 17.60 -10.36 -6.38
C GLY A 264 18.10 -9.51 -5.22
N LEU A 265 17.35 -8.48 -4.79
CA LEU A 265 17.71 -7.64 -3.66
C LEU A 265 17.23 -8.32 -2.37
N SER A 266 18.17 -8.60 -1.45
CA SER A 266 17.85 -9.04 -0.09
C SER A 266 17.74 -7.83 0.84
N LEU A 267 17.04 -7.97 1.98
CA LEU A 267 16.98 -6.91 2.99
C LEU A 267 18.39 -6.52 3.47
N ARG A 268 19.28 -7.49 3.69
CA ARG A 268 20.66 -7.23 4.12
C ARG A 268 21.43 -6.42 3.08
N THR A 269 21.31 -6.79 1.81
CA THR A 269 21.93 -6.03 0.71
C THR A 269 21.37 -4.62 0.64
N PHE A 270 20.06 -4.45 0.80
CA PHE A 270 19.43 -3.15 0.85
C PHE A 270 19.93 -2.28 2.01
N GLN A 271 20.02 -2.84 3.22
CA GLN A 271 20.59 -2.15 4.38
C GLN A 271 22.04 -1.71 4.16
N ALA A 272 22.86 -2.56 3.53
CA ALA A 272 24.24 -2.20 3.17
C ALA A 272 24.30 -1.07 2.12
N LEU A 273 23.37 -1.04 1.17
CA LEU A 273 23.25 0.08 0.21
C LEU A 273 22.83 1.37 0.92
N GLU A 274 21.89 1.30 1.87
CA GLU A 274 21.51 2.47 2.68
C GLU A 274 22.68 2.99 3.52
N GLU A 275 23.49 2.09 4.08
CA GLU A 275 24.70 2.44 4.82
C GLU A 275 25.72 3.14 3.91
N GLN A 276 26.03 2.57 2.75
CA GLN A 276 26.95 3.15 1.77
C GLN A 276 26.48 4.53 1.28
N LEU A 277 25.20 4.66 0.92
CA LEU A 277 24.63 5.94 0.48
C LEU A 277 24.65 6.97 1.62
N THR A 278 24.40 6.56 2.86
CA THR A 278 24.48 7.48 4.00
C THR A 278 25.91 7.97 4.22
N HIS A 279 26.91 7.09 4.12
CA HIS A 279 28.31 7.50 4.19
C HIS A 279 28.68 8.50 3.09
N ARG A 280 28.22 8.28 1.85
CA ARG A 280 28.41 9.25 0.76
C ARG A 280 27.77 10.62 1.08
N LEU A 281 26.51 10.63 1.53
CA LEU A 281 25.80 11.87 1.90
C LEU A 281 26.47 12.63 3.06
N LEU A 282 27.18 11.93 3.94
CA LEU A 282 27.90 12.52 5.07
C LEU A 282 29.36 12.90 4.72
N ASP A 283 29.90 12.41 3.60
CA ASP A 283 31.23 12.80 3.11
C ASP A 283 31.17 14.14 2.38
N ARG A 284 31.81 15.16 2.97
CA ARG A 284 31.90 16.50 2.40
C ARG A 284 32.73 16.57 1.12
N HIS A 285 33.52 15.55 0.82
CA HIS A 285 34.35 15.46 -0.37
C HIS A 285 33.67 14.74 -1.53
N ASP A 286 32.46 14.20 -1.35
CA ASP A 286 31.64 13.65 -2.44
C ASP A 286 30.72 14.74 -3.00
N PRO A 287 31.10 15.42 -4.11
CA PRO A 287 30.36 16.59 -4.61
C PRO A 287 28.96 16.22 -5.10
N GLU A 288 28.77 15.00 -5.59
CA GLU A 288 27.48 14.52 -6.06
C GLU A 288 26.53 14.28 -4.87
N ALA A 289 26.99 13.56 -3.85
CA ALA A 289 26.19 13.31 -2.67
C ALA A 289 25.88 14.60 -1.90
N GLN A 290 26.83 15.54 -1.83
CA GLN A 290 26.59 16.87 -1.26
C GLN A 290 25.57 17.69 -2.07
N ARG A 291 25.51 17.54 -3.40
CA ARG A 291 24.47 18.15 -4.24
C ARG A 291 23.09 17.64 -3.85
N TRP A 292 22.92 16.32 -3.72
CA TRP A 292 21.66 15.70 -3.28
C TRP A 292 21.26 16.15 -1.87
N PHE A 293 22.20 16.09 -0.92
CA PHE A 293 22.00 16.49 0.48
C PHE A 293 21.56 17.95 0.61
N SER A 294 22.23 18.87 -0.09
CA SER A 294 21.91 20.30 -0.06
C SER A 294 20.53 20.59 -0.67
N THR A 295 20.15 19.85 -1.72
CA THR A 295 18.83 19.97 -2.37
C THR A 295 17.73 19.56 -1.41
N TRP A 296 17.92 18.43 -0.72
CA TRP A 296 17.01 18.01 0.35
C TRP A 296 16.88 19.06 1.44
N GLN A 297 18.00 19.59 1.93
CA GLN A 297 18.00 20.58 3.01
C GLN A 297 17.25 21.87 2.64
N ARG A 298 17.41 22.37 1.41
CA ARG A 298 16.67 23.56 0.92
C ARG A 298 15.17 23.32 0.81
N GLN A 299 14.77 22.09 0.48
CA GLN A 299 13.37 21.75 0.22
C GLN A 299 12.60 21.32 1.48
N ALA A 300 13.30 20.77 2.49
CA ALA A 300 12.74 20.35 3.77
C ALA A 300 12.42 21.54 4.70
N SER A 301 11.41 22.35 4.35
CA SER A 301 11.14 23.65 4.98
C SER A 301 10.65 23.65 6.46
N ALA A 302 10.50 22.50 7.13
CA ALA A 302 10.00 22.45 8.51
C ALA A 302 10.46 21.21 9.32
N GLY A 303 11.45 20.46 8.83
CA GLY A 303 11.86 19.18 9.42
C GLY A 303 13.12 19.27 10.31
N PRO A 304 13.41 18.20 11.08
CA PRO A 304 14.70 18.09 11.77
C PRO A 304 15.86 18.11 10.77
N PRO A 305 17.06 18.53 11.18
CA PRO A 305 18.23 18.56 10.31
C PRO A 305 18.43 17.20 9.63
N PRO A 306 18.77 17.15 8.32
CA PRO A 306 18.90 15.90 7.57
C PRO A 306 19.82 14.86 8.23
N VAL A 307 20.91 15.30 8.88
CA VAL A 307 21.83 14.43 9.62
C VAL A 307 21.14 13.63 10.72
N VAL A 308 20.22 14.25 11.47
CA VAL A 308 19.45 13.59 12.56
C VAL A 308 18.47 12.56 11.99
N GLN A 309 18.11 12.68 10.71
CA GLN A 309 17.26 11.71 10.02
C GLN A 309 18.06 10.52 9.47
N LEU A 310 19.36 10.70 9.22
CA LEU A 310 20.26 9.67 8.71
C LEU A 310 20.90 8.82 9.84
N LEU A 311 21.07 9.39 11.03
CA LEU A 311 21.76 8.75 12.15
C LEU A 311 20.83 8.50 13.36
N ASP A 312 21.03 7.39 14.05
CA ASP A 312 20.35 7.09 15.32
C ASP A 312 20.90 7.94 16.48
N GLU A 313 20.33 7.78 17.68
CA GLU A 313 20.75 8.53 18.88
C GLU A 313 22.19 8.20 19.32
N GLN A 314 22.75 7.08 18.85
CA GLN A 314 24.13 6.67 19.09
C GLN A 314 25.07 7.10 17.96
N GLY A 315 24.58 7.82 16.94
CA GLY A 315 25.36 8.27 15.80
C GLY A 315 25.63 7.19 14.75
N ARG A 316 24.94 6.04 14.81
CA ARG A 316 25.05 4.97 13.79
C ARG A 316 24.07 5.22 12.66
N VAL A 317 24.37 4.71 11.47
CA VAL A 317 23.49 4.86 10.32
C VAL A 317 22.14 4.18 10.58
N ARG A 318 21.05 4.92 10.33
CA ARG A 318 19.70 4.34 10.28
C ARG A 318 19.56 3.57 8.97
N VAL A 319 19.11 2.34 9.07
CA VAL A 319 18.75 1.49 7.92
C VAL A 319 17.35 0.94 8.11
N ALA A 320 16.79 0.32 7.08
CA ALA A 320 15.52 -0.35 7.15
C ALA A 320 15.49 -1.38 8.28
N PHE A 321 14.36 -1.44 8.99
CA PHE A 321 14.20 -2.25 10.19
C PHE A 321 13.07 -3.27 10.00
N SER A 322 13.34 -4.53 10.33
CA SER A 322 12.39 -5.64 10.22
C SER A 322 11.65 -5.81 11.55
N THR A 323 10.34 -5.56 11.59
CA THR A 323 9.49 -5.87 12.74
C THR A 323 8.91 -7.29 12.66
N THR A 324 8.75 -7.82 11.44
CA THR A 324 8.29 -9.19 11.19
C THR A 324 9.32 -9.96 10.37
N SER A 325 9.06 -11.26 10.19
CA SER A 325 9.92 -12.15 9.39
C SER A 325 9.92 -11.84 7.90
N ASP A 326 8.86 -11.19 7.41
CA ASP A 326 8.57 -10.98 6.00
C ASP A 326 8.36 -9.51 5.62
N SER A 327 8.67 -8.57 6.52
CA SER A 327 8.51 -7.14 6.23
C SER A 327 9.52 -6.25 6.94
N ALA A 328 9.79 -5.09 6.35
CA ALA A 328 10.63 -4.07 6.94
C ALA A 328 10.08 -2.67 6.66
N ASP A 329 10.39 -1.73 7.54
CA ASP A 329 10.12 -0.31 7.35
C ASP A 329 11.41 0.45 7.10
N GLN A 330 11.41 1.29 6.08
CA GLN A 330 12.52 2.20 5.85
C GLN A 330 12.53 3.30 6.94
N ARG A 331 13.61 3.35 7.72
CA ARG A 331 13.76 4.33 8.81
C ARG A 331 14.56 5.57 8.40
N SER A 332 15.38 5.45 7.36
CA SER A 332 16.23 6.52 6.82
C SER A 332 15.62 7.14 5.57
N PRO A 333 15.70 8.47 5.38
CA PRO A 333 15.31 9.11 4.12
C PRO A 333 16.39 8.99 3.03
N VAL A 334 17.49 8.25 3.25
CA VAL A 334 18.66 8.21 2.34
C VAL A 334 18.29 7.91 0.88
N LEU A 335 17.41 6.94 0.63
CA LEU A 335 16.98 6.61 -0.73
C LEU A 335 16.14 7.74 -1.35
N SER A 336 15.27 8.36 -0.56
CA SER A 336 14.46 9.50 -0.97
C SER A 336 15.35 10.71 -1.32
N MET A 337 16.37 10.97 -0.51
CA MET A 337 17.38 12.01 -0.77
C MET A 337 18.11 11.79 -2.09
N ALA A 338 18.58 10.56 -2.33
CA ALA A 338 19.27 10.22 -3.57
C ALA A 338 18.32 10.33 -4.78
N PHE A 339 17.11 9.77 -4.71
CA PHE A 339 16.12 9.83 -5.79
C PHE A 339 15.75 11.26 -6.16
N HIS A 340 15.36 12.08 -5.18
CA HIS A 340 14.95 13.47 -5.44
C HIS A 340 16.12 14.36 -5.85
N GLY A 341 17.32 14.07 -5.35
CA GLY A 341 18.53 14.79 -5.74
C GLY A 341 19.01 14.46 -7.15
N GLU A 342 18.84 13.21 -7.58
CA GLU A 342 19.27 12.73 -8.89
C GLU A 342 18.28 13.11 -10.00
N GLU A 343 16.99 12.94 -9.74
CA GLU A 343 15.93 13.27 -10.72
C GLU A 343 15.60 14.78 -10.74
N GLU A 344 16.21 15.57 -9.84
CA GLU A 344 15.93 16.99 -9.65
C GLU A 344 14.43 17.30 -9.38
N ILE A 345 13.69 16.34 -8.82
CA ILE A 345 12.26 16.46 -8.52
C ILE A 345 12.08 17.08 -7.12
N PRO A 346 11.31 18.19 -6.99
CA PRO A 346 11.03 18.77 -5.68
C PRO A 346 10.34 17.80 -4.72
N LEU A 347 10.75 17.86 -3.46
CA LEU A 347 10.25 17.03 -2.37
C LEU A 347 8.77 17.35 -2.08
N GLY A 348 7.96 16.30 -2.05
CA GLY A 348 6.55 16.36 -1.67
C GLY A 348 5.61 16.68 -2.83
N LEU A 349 4.36 16.24 -2.69
CA LEU A 349 3.36 16.28 -3.75
C LEU A 349 2.78 17.68 -4.04
N VAL A 350 3.04 18.66 -3.18
CA VAL A 350 2.57 20.04 -3.39
C VAL A 350 3.46 20.76 -4.40
N ARG A 351 4.78 20.62 -4.25
CA ARG A 351 5.80 21.28 -5.09
C ARG A 351 6.31 20.39 -6.22
N GLY A 352 6.30 19.07 -6.03
CA GLY A 352 6.74 18.07 -7.02
C GLY A 352 5.57 17.29 -7.64
N SER A 353 5.87 16.56 -8.71
CA SER A 353 4.95 15.63 -9.37
C SER A 353 4.95 14.24 -8.73
N ALA A 354 6.01 13.89 -8.00
CA ALA A 354 6.19 12.61 -7.32
C ALA A 354 6.86 12.78 -5.95
N LEU A 355 6.69 11.79 -5.08
CA LEU A 355 7.35 11.68 -3.79
C LEU A 355 7.77 10.22 -3.59
N LEU A 356 9.07 9.96 -3.44
CA LEU A 356 9.53 8.68 -2.91
C LEU A 356 9.53 8.79 -1.38
N ASP A 357 8.49 8.29 -0.74
CA ASP A 357 8.35 8.30 0.71
C ASP A 357 9.20 7.19 1.35
N ARG A 358 9.27 7.17 2.68
CA ARG A 358 9.83 6.04 3.43
C ARG A 358 9.00 4.80 3.13
N ALA A 359 9.66 3.80 2.55
CA ALA A 359 8.99 2.60 2.09
C ALA A 359 8.50 1.71 3.24
N ASN A 360 7.27 1.20 3.12
CA ASN A 360 6.93 -0.10 3.69
C ASN A 360 7.40 -1.18 2.69
N ILE A 361 8.22 -2.10 3.16
CA ILE A 361 8.92 -3.08 2.33
C ILE A 361 8.39 -4.48 2.64
N ALA A 362 7.80 -5.12 1.64
CA ALA A 362 7.49 -6.54 1.69
C ALA A 362 8.71 -7.35 1.26
N ILE A 363 9.14 -8.28 2.10
CA ILE A 363 10.26 -9.18 1.85
C ILE A 363 9.70 -10.46 1.24
N LEU A 364 9.94 -10.64 -0.05
CA LEU A 364 9.51 -11.82 -0.80
C LEU A 364 10.70 -12.75 -1.03
N SER A 365 10.45 -13.98 -1.47
CA SER A 365 11.48 -15.02 -1.57
C SER A 365 12.67 -14.67 -2.46
N ASP A 366 12.45 -13.84 -3.48
CA ASP A 366 13.43 -13.50 -4.53
C ASP A 366 13.58 -11.98 -4.75
N ARG A 367 12.88 -11.14 -3.99
CA ARG A 367 12.79 -9.69 -4.24
C ARG A 367 12.29 -8.91 -3.04
N LEU A 368 12.53 -7.60 -3.05
CA LEU A 368 11.85 -6.65 -2.19
C LEU A 368 10.78 -5.90 -2.97
N SER A 369 9.60 -5.72 -2.39
CA SER A 369 8.51 -4.89 -2.93
C SER A 369 8.34 -3.64 -2.09
N PHE A 370 8.46 -2.48 -2.71
CA PHE A 370 8.45 -1.17 -2.05
C PHE A 370 7.12 -0.46 -2.29
N ASN A 371 6.37 -0.21 -1.22
CA ASN A 371 5.22 0.69 -1.25
C ASN A 371 5.68 2.08 -0.80
N ALA A 372 6.11 2.92 -1.75
CA ALA A 372 6.84 4.14 -1.43
C ALA A 372 6.67 5.29 -2.43
N LEU A 373 6.39 5.00 -3.70
CA LEU A 373 6.42 6.02 -4.74
C LEU A 373 5.03 6.61 -4.96
N LEU A 374 4.81 7.85 -4.59
CA LEU A 374 3.52 8.53 -4.70
C LEU A 374 3.54 9.52 -5.85
N PHE A 375 2.46 9.58 -6.63
CA PHE A 375 2.28 10.57 -7.69
C PHE A 375 1.09 11.48 -7.40
N ARG A 376 1.28 12.78 -7.64
CA ARG A 376 0.19 13.75 -7.53
C ARG A 376 -0.80 13.53 -8.66
N ASN A 377 -2.03 13.18 -8.30
CA ASN A 377 -3.12 13.01 -9.26
C ASN A 377 -4.41 13.63 -8.72
N THR A 378 -5.26 14.08 -9.63
CA THR A 378 -6.64 14.47 -9.31
C THR A 378 -7.55 13.25 -9.24
N ALA A 379 -8.72 13.40 -8.61
CA ALA A 379 -9.72 12.33 -8.59
C ALA A 379 -10.23 11.93 -10.00
N ALA A 380 -10.14 12.83 -10.98
CA ALA A 380 -10.46 12.51 -12.38
C ALA A 380 -9.38 11.64 -13.03
N GLN A 381 -8.11 12.01 -12.83
CA GLN A 381 -6.96 11.23 -13.30
C GLN A 381 -6.93 9.83 -12.68
N ASN A 382 -7.20 9.71 -11.38
CA ASN A 382 -7.28 8.40 -10.71
C ASN A 382 -8.36 7.50 -11.32
N ARG A 383 -9.54 8.07 -11.59
CA ARG A 383 -10.61 7.33 -12.28
C ARG A 383 -10.21 6.90 -13.68
N GLN A 384 -9.48 7.72 -14.42
CA GLN A 384 -8.95 7.36 -15.74
C GLN A 384 -7.94 6.21 -15.64
N VAL A 385 -6.99 6.26 -14.70
CA VAL A 385 -6.02 5.18 -14.46
C VAL A 385 -6.74 3.87 -14.13
N LEU A 386 -7.69 3.90 -13.20
CA LEU A 386 -8.48 2.72 -12.81
C LEU A 386 -9.29 2.17 -14.00
N ALA A 387 -9.95 3.05 -14.77
CA ALA A 387 -10.72 2.65 -15.96
C ALA A 387 -9.84 2.09 -17.08
N ALA A 388 -8.60 2.56 -17.21
CA ALA A 388 -7.61 2.08 -18.17
C ALA A 388 -6.88 0.79 -17.72
N GLY A 389 -7.29 0.19 -16.59
CA GLY A 389 -6.69 -1.03 -16.07
C GLY A 389 -5.37 -0.79 -15.33
N VAL A 390 -5.28 0.31 -14.57
CA VAL A 390 -4.12 0.69 -13.73
C VAL A 390 -2.86 0.95 -14.54
N ARG A 391 -3.02 1.51 -15.75
CA ARG A 391 -1.89 1.99 -16.56
C ARG A 391 -1.54 3.43 -16.20
N PRO A 392 -0.25 3.81 -16.21
CA PRO A 392 0.14 5.22 -16.15
C PRO A 392 -0.64 6.05 -17.16
N LEU A 393 -1.01 7.28 -16.76
CA LEU A 393 -1.47 8.27 -17.72
C LEU A 393 -0.28 8.67 -18.62
N PRO A 394 -0.51 8.92 -19.92
CA PRO A 394 0.46 9.61 -20.74
C PRO A 394 0.84 10.92 -20.06
N GLN A 395 2.15 11.21 -19.97
CA GLN A 395 2.64 12.50 -19.49
C GLN A 395 2.32 13.61 -20.48
#